data_AF-A0A6A6MRN8-F1
#
_entry.id   AF-A0A6A6MRN8-F1
#
_cell.length_a   1.000
_cell.length_b   1.000
_cell.length_c   1.000
_cell.angle_alpha   90.00
_cell.angle_beta   90.00
_cell.angle_gamma   90.00
#
_symmetry.space_group_name_H-M   'P 1'
#
loop_
_entity.id
_entity.type
_entity.pdbx_description
1 polymer ?
#
loop_
_entity_poly.entity_id
_entity_poly.type
_entity_poly.pdbx_seq_one_letter_code
_entity_poly.pdbx_strand_id
1 'polypeptide(L)' 'MSRDDCIKALAKHASIHPVVTLTVWKELLKENKDFFQAYFNATSPKHSTSRSAAAGRVTSLSHMACYTSN' A
#
# COMPACT_ATOMS: atom_id res chain seq x y z
N MET A 1 -0.36 0.19 -13.61
CA MET A 1 0.48 0.34 -14.83
C MET A 1 1.89 -0.07 -14.47
N SER A 2 2.42 -1.13 -15.09
CA SER A 2 3.82 -1.53 -14.86
C SER A 2 4.76 -0.70 -15.74
N ARG A 3 6.05 -0.69 -15.39
CA ARG A 3 7.10 -0.05 -16.21
C ARG A 3 7.13 -0.64 -17.62
N ASP A 4 7.03 -1.96 -17.74
CA ASP A 4 7.13 -2.66 -19.02
C ASP A 4 5.94 -2.37 -19.93
N ASP A 5 4.74 -2.22 -19.35
CA ASP A 5 3.54 -1.80 -20.11
C ASP A 5 3.73 -0.40 -20.68
N CYS A 6 4.32 0.51 -19.90
CA CYS A 6 4.59 1.88 -20.34
C CYS A 6 5.64 1.89 -21.47
N ILE A 7 6.72 1.11 -21.34
CA ILE A 7 7.75 0.98 -22.38
C ILE A 7 7.13 0.44 -23.68
N LYS A 8 6.31 -0.63 -23.59
CA LYS A 8 5.64 -1.22 -24.76
C LYS A 8 4.67 -0.24 -25.41
N ALA A 9 3.89 0.49 -24.61
CA ALA A 9 2.94 1.47 -25.13
C ALA A 9 3.64 2.62 -25.86
N LEU A 10 4.71 3.17 -25.28
CA LEU A 10 5.48 4.26 -25.91
C LEU A 10 6.19 3.80 -27.19
N ALA A 11 6.74 2.57 -27.20
CA ALA A 11 7.33 2.01 -28.40
C ALA A 11 6.28 1.81 -29.51
N LYS A 12 5.09 1.28 -29.15
CA LYS A 12 4.02 0.99 -30.13
C LYS A 12 3.33 2.24 -30.66
N HIS A 13 3.01 3.19 -29.79
CA HIS A 13 2.14 4.33 -30.13
C HIS A 13 2.90 5.61 -30.46
N ALA A 14 4.14 5.76 -29.98
CA ALA A 14 4.96 6.95 -30.20
C ALA A 14 6.27 6.64 -30.95
N SER A 15 6.52 5.38 -31.34
CA SER A 15 7.76 4.94 -31.99
C SER A 15 9.04 5.31 -31.21
N ILE A 16 8.93 5.47 -29.89
CA ILE A 16 10.08 5.79 -29.04
C ILE A 16 10.87 4.51 -28.78
N HIS A 17 12.18 4.57 -29.01
CA HIS A 17 13.04 3.41 -28.80
C HIS A 17 13.04 2.99 -27.31
N PRO A 18 12.84 1.70 -26.97
CA PRO A 18 12.74 1.25 -25.58
C PRO A 18 13.93 1.66 -24.69
N VAL A 19 15.13 1.73 -25.29
CA VAL A 19 16.35 2.17 -24.62
C VAL A 19 16.23 3.61 -24.10
N VAL A 20 15.61 4.51 -24.87
CA VAL A 20 15.42 5.90 -24.46
C VAL A 20 14.50 5.97 -23.25
N THR A 21 13.34 5.30 -23.32
CA THR A 21 12.38 5.26 -22.21
C THR A 21 12.99 4.67 -20.95
N LEU A 22 13.80 3.60 -21.09
CA LEU A 22 14.48 2.97 -19.96
C LEU A 22 15.52 3.91 -19.33
N THR A 23 16.32 4.60 -20.14
CA THR A 23 17.32 5.55 -19.66
C THR A 23 16.68 6.71 -18.93
N VAL A 24 15.64 7.32 -19.51
CA VAL A 24 14.89 8.42 -18.87
C VAL A 24 14.27 7.96 -17.55
N TRP A 25 13.68 6.77 -17.52
CA TRP A 25 13.10 6.21 -16.30
C TRP A 25 14.14 6.03 -15.19
N LYS A 26 15.34 5.54 -15.53
CA LYS A 26 16.44 5.36 -14.57
C LYS A 26 16.93 6.69 -14.01
N GLU A 27 17.14 7.70 -14.86
CA GLU A 27 17.57 9.02 -14.41
C GLU A 27 16.49 9.70 -13.56
N LEU A 28 15.20 9.62 -13.95
CA LEU A 28 14.11 10.14 -13.13
C LEU A 28 14.08 9.53 -11.72
N LEU A 29 14.22 8.21 -11.60
CA LEU A 29 14.29 7.52 -10.32
C LEU A 29 15.48 7.98 -9.48
N LYS A 30 16.64 8.20 -10.11
CA LYS A 30 17.87 8.59 -9.44
C LYS A 30 17.80 10.03 -8.92
N GLU A 31 17.25 10.94 -9.71
CA GLU A 31 17.14 12.37 -9.35
C GLU A 31 15.98 12.65 -8.37
N ASN A 32 14.92 11.82 -8.37
CA ASN A 32 13.70 12.09 -7.61
C ASN A 32 13.39 10.98 -6.58
N LYS A 33 14.42 10.51 -5.85
CA LYS A 33 14.30 9.35 -4.93
C LYS A 33 13.18 9.52 -3.90
N ASP A 34 13.11 10.69 -3.24
CA ASP A 34 12.14 10.94 -2.18
C ASP A 34 10.70 10.91 -2.69
N PHE A 35 10.47 11.48 -3.89
CA PHE A 35 9.17 11.43 -4.56
C PHE A 35 8.75 9.99 -4.82
N PHE A 36 9.63 9.19 -5.42
CA PHE A 36 9.31 7.81 -5.76
C PHE A 36 9.15 6.92 -4.52
N GLN A 37 9.89 7.19 -3.44
CA GLN A 37 9.69 6.50 -2.17
C GLN A 37 8.30 6.78 -1.59
N ALA A 38 7.87 8.05 -1.55
CA ALA A 38 6.53 8.41 -1.13
C ALA A 38 5.44 7.81 -2.05
N TYR A 39 5.67 7.88 -3.36
CA TYR A 39 4.77 7.32 -4.37
C TYR A 39 4.58 5.81 -4.18
N PHE A 40 5.66 5.03 -4.10
CA PHE A 40 5.58 3.58 -3.93
C PHE A 40 4.96 3.17 -2.60
N ASN A 41 5.21 3.93 -1.53
CA ASN A 41 4.56 3.71 -0.24
C ASN A 41 3.03 3.93 -0.31
N ALA A 42 2.58 4.89 -1.12
CA ALA A 42 1.16 5.16 -1.33
C ALA A 42 0.49 4.16 -2.29
N THR A 43 1.20 3.70 -3.33
CA THR A 43 0.66 2.80 -4.36
C THR A 43 0.85 1.32 -4.05
N SER A 44 1.70 0.98 -3.08
CA SER A 44 1.85 -0.40 -2.63
C SER A 44 0.49 -0.89 -2.13
N PRO A 45 -0.02 -2.03 -2.62
CA PRO A 45 -1.19 -2.66 -2.03
C PRO A 45 -0.86 -2.86 -0.55
N LYS A 46 -1.45 -2.04 0.32
CA LYS A 46 -1.45 -2.35 1.75
C LYS A 46 -2.10 -3.72 1.82
N HIS A 47 -1.30 -4.76 2.03
CA HIS A 47 -1.81 -5.98 2.61
C HIS A 47 -2.35 -5.51 3.96
N SER A 48 -3.65 -5.25 4.00
CA SER A 48 -4.41 -5.09 5.21
C SER A 48 -4.34 -6.45 5.89
N THR A 49 -3.21 -6.74 6.53
CA THR A 49 -3.24 -7.56 7.73
C THR A 49 -4.10 -6.76 8.68
N SER A 50 -5.39 -7.06 8.66
CA SER A 50 -6.29 -6.85 9.77
C SER A 50 -5.58 -7.40 11.00
N ARG A 51 -4.85 -6.54 11.70
CA ARG A 51 -4.59 -6.76 13.11
C ARG A 51 -5.92 -6.51 13.78
N SER A 52 -6.79 -7.52 13.79
CA SER A 52 -7.75 -7.68 14.87
C SER A 52 -6.93 -7.88 16.14
N ALA A 53 -6.52 -6.76 16.73
CA ALA A 53 -6.03 -6.73 18.09
C ALA A 53 -7.22 -7.10 18.97
N ALA A 54 -7.25 -8.38 19.36
CA ALA A 54 -7.97 -8.80 20.53
C ALA A 54 -7.45 -7.98 21.73
N ALA A 55 -8.28 -7.08 22.23
CA ALA A 55 -8.17 -6.56 23.59
C ALA A 55 -9.57 -6.65 24.19
N GLY A 56 -9.89 -7.84 24.69
CA GLY A 56 -11.10 -8.10 25.45
C GLY A 56 -11.17 -7.15 26.64
N ARG A 57 -12.23 -6.33 26.69
CA ARG A 57 -12.68 -5.77 27.96
C ARG A 57 -13.31 -6.91 28.73
N VAL A 58 -12.56 -7.50 29.66
CA VAL A 58 -13.17 -8.22 30.78
C VAL A 58 -13.80 -7.15 31.67
N THR A 59 -15.05 -6.78 31.40
CA THR A 59 -15.88 -6.17 32.44
C THR A 59 -16.18 -7.25 33.45
N SER A 60 -15.38 -7.27 34.53
CA SER A 60 -15.71 -7.92 35.79
C SER A 60 -17.03 -7.34 36.30
N LEU A 61 -18.14 -7.97 35.92
CA LEU A 61 -19.45 -7.80 36.54
C LEU A 61 -19.75 -9.04 37.40
N SER A 62 -18.86 -9.30 38.36
CA SER A 62 -19.21 -10.07 39.55
C SER A 62 -20.05 -9.18 40.47
N HIS A 63 -21.32 -8.99 40.12
CA HIS A 63 -22.39 -8.59 41.05
C HIS A 63 -23.75 -8.81 40.37
N MET A 64 -24.09 -10.08 40.15
CA MET A 64 -25.47 -10.52 39.96
C MET A 64 -25.68 -11.81 40.75
N ALA A 65 -25.57 -11.67 42.07
CA ALA A 65 -26.12 -12.61 43.04
C ALA A 65 -26.53 -11.79 44.26
N CYS A 66 -27.74 -12.06 44.77
CA CYS A 66 -28.38 -11.44 45.93
C CYS A 66 -29.07 -10.09 45.67
N TYR A 67 -30.31 -10.13 45.15
CA TYR A 67 -31.51 -9.67 45.89
C TYR A 67 -32.73 -9.65 44.96
N THR A 68 -33.53 -10.71 44.97
CA THR A 68 -35.00 -10.64 44.89
C THR A 68 -35.56 -12.00 45.32
N SER A 69 -35.61 -12.21 46.63
CA SER A 69 -36.53 -13.15 47.27
C SER A 69 -37.41 -12.31 48.19
N ASN A 70 -38.61 -11.96 47.72
CA ASN A 70 -39.79 -11.81 48.55
C ASN A 70 -41.03 -11.86 47.65
#